data_AF-A0A2D6E1N6-F1
#
_entry.id   AF-A0A2D6E1N6-F1
#
_cell.length_a   1.000
_cell.length_b   1.000
_cell.length_c   1.000
_cell.angle_alpha   90.00
_cell.angle_beta   90.00
_cell.angle_gamma   90.00
#
_symmetry.space_group_name_H-M   'P 1'
#
loop_
_entity.id
_entity.type
_entity.pdbx_description
1 polymer ?
#
loop_
_entity_poly.entity_id
_entity_poly.type
_entity_poly.pdbx_seq_one_letter_code
_entity_poly.pdbx_strand_id
1 'polypeptide(L)'
;MAFLDNSGDIILDAVLTDTGRFRLARGDGTFKIAKFALGDDEINYGLYRNANHEDGAHSSGSAYYDLEILQTPVLEAFTNNTSMLKSRLISISRTNLLYLPKLKLNEVRKMAAMNADGNQAAGFFVVAVDEDTEEAITTNVNAEDYKGVIFGTIRDPNSSRIYIDQGLDTTEISPAAILDGDLVETQYVVEIDNRLGRIRSSRVAGLVPAAATLAVPSFIDDDNIASYYFSEATDSPTFIRRNLARDPVGEAPSGLFEVISGPRGTSLTFEIASSLDLQQSTFLFGRLGETGKTWTRSVPPHVTHSQIDTNIRVTGLTTGFRLDIPVRFIKKDA
;
A
#
# COMPACT_ATOMS: atom_id res chain seq x y z
N MET A 1 31.65 -0.64 -3.83
CA MET A 1 31.96 -0.19 -2.46
C MET A 1 33.45 -0.38 -2.23
N ALA A 2 34.21 0.70 -2.04
CA ALA A 2 35.56 0.65 -1.51
C ALA A 2 35.53 1.41 -0.19
N PHE A 3 35.82 0.71 0.90
CA PHE A 3 35.97 1.26 2.23
C PHE A 3 37.45 1.15 2.61
N LEU A 4 38.02 2.26 3.04
CA LEU A 4 39.34 2.30 3.66
C LEU A 4 39.11 2.52 5.14
N ASP A 5 39.11 1.41 5.87
CA ASP A 5 38.99 1.35 7.32
C ASP A 5 40.21 2.01 7.97
N ASN A 6 40.00 2.96 8.88
CA ASN A 6 41.08 3.55 9.67
C ASN A 6 40.66 4.00 11.09
N SER A 7 39.55 3.51 11.65
CA SER A 7 39.11 3.75 13.04
C SER A 7 37.75 3.06 13.23
N GLY A 8 37.61 1.96 13.98
CA GLY A 8 37.67 1.93 15.43
C GLY A 8 36.27 2.12 16.03
N ASP A 9 35.50 1.02 16.12
CA ASP A 9 34.14 0.84 16.66
C ASP A 9 32.94 1.45 15.89
N ILE A 10 32.06 0.58 15.39
CA ILE A 10 30.71 0.92 14.90
C ILE A 10 29.77 0.87 16.10
N ILE A 11 29.20 2.01 16.47
CA ILE A 11 28.17 2.09 17.51
C ILE A 11 26.81 1.90 16.83
N LEU A 12 26.12 0.82 17.20
CA LEU A 12 24.77 0.52 16.74
C LEU A 12 23.77 0.88 17.85
N ASP A 13 22.84 1.78 17.56
CA ASP A 13 21.63 1.96 18.37
C ASP A 13 20.51 1.10 17.79
N ALA A 14 20.03 0.14 18.56
CA ALA A 14 19.02 -0.81 18.11
C ALA A 14 18.06 -1.13 19.25
N VAL A 15 16.76 -1.06 18.95
CA VAL A 15 15.71 -1.45 19.89
C VAL A 15 14.99 -2.69 19.39
N LEU A 16 14.73 -3.64 20.29
CA LEU A 16 13.94 -4.82 19.98
C LEU A 16 12.46 -4.46 19.91
N THR A 17 11.74 -5.05 18.96
CA THR A 17 10.28 -5.06 18.94
C THR A 17 9.72 -5.80 20.17
N ASP A 18 8.42 -5.69 20.43
CA ASP A 18 7.75 -6.39 21.54
C ASP A 18 7.99 -7.91 21.50
N THR A 19 7.77 -8.54 20.35
CA THR A 19 8.11 -9.95 20.14
C THR A 19 9.60 -10.24 20.37
N GLY A 20 10.49 -9.33 19.95
CA GLY A 20 11.93 -9.45 20.20
C GLY A 20 12.26 -9.45 21.70
N ARG A 21 11.70 -8.51 22.46
CA ARG A 21 11.84 -8.43 23.93
C ARG A 21 11.28 -9.66 24.63
N PHE A 22 10.11 -10.13 24.19
CA PHE A 22 9.49 -11.35 24.73
C PHE A 22 10.38 -12.58 24.54
N ARG A 23 10.97 -12.76 23.35
CA ARG A 23 11.89 -13.87 23.08
C ARG A 23 13.18 -13.76 23.88
N LEU A 24 13.73 -12.56 24.04
CA LEU A 24 14.91 -12.33 24.88
C LEU A 24 14.61 -12.64 26.36
N ALA A 25 13.45 -12.21 26.85
CA ALA A 25 13.02 -12.40 28.24
C ALA A 25 12.78 -13.87 28.63
N ARG A 26 12.60 -14.79 27.67
CA ARG A 26 12.47 -16.24 27.95
C ARG A 26 13.73 -16.86 28.53
N GLY A 27 14.92 -16.27 28.30
CA GLY A 27 16.17 -16.70 28.93
C GLY A 27 16.62 -18.14 28.59
N ASP A 28 16.04 -18.76 27.56
CA ASP A 28 16.27 -20.15 27.15
C ASP A 28 17.40 -20.29 26.11
N GLY A 29 18.09 -19.19 25.78
CA GLY A 29 19.16 -19.16 24.78
C GLY A 29 18.69 -19.30 23.33
N THR A 30 17.37 -19.30 23.07
CA THR A 30 16.81 -19.43 21.72
C THR A 30 16.80 -18.13 20.93
N PHE A 31 16.98 -16.98 21.60
CA PHE A 31 17.03 -15.68 20.96
C PHE A 31 18.28 -15.52 20.09
N LYS A 32 18.09 -15.47 18.77
CA LYS A 32 19.15 -15.22 17.78
C LYS A 32 18.63 -14.25 16.72
N ILE A 33 19.40 -13.21 16.43
CA ILE A 33 19.16 -12.34 15.28
C ILE A 33 19.66 -13.10 14.04
N ALA A 34 18.74 -13.73 13.31
CA ALA A 34 19.07 -14.58 12.16
C ALA A 34 18.97 -13.83 10.82
N LYS A 35 18.22 -12.72 10.78
CA LYS A 35 17.98 -11.93 9.58
C LYS A 35 17.89 -10.46 9.97
N PHE A 36 18.46 -9.61 9.11
CA PHE A 36 18.32 -8.16 9.19
C PHE A 36 18.09 -7.64 7.76
N ALA A 37 17.48 -6.46 7.67
CA ALA A 37 17.37 -5.71 6.44
C ALA A 37 17.93 -4.31 6.73
N LEU A 38 18.67 -3.76 5.78
CA LEU A 38 19.13 -2.38 5.81
C LEU A 38 18.23 -1.55 4.89
N GLY A 39 18.24 -0.24 5.04
CA GLY A 39 17.56 0.69 4.14
C GLY A 39 18.08 2.10 4.40
N ASP A 40 17.83 3.00 3.45
CA ASP A 40 18.30 4.38 3.45
C ASP A 40 17.16 5.39 3.29
N ASP A 41 15.90 4.98 3.55
CA ASP A 41 14.70 5.81 3.38
C ASP A 41 14.70 7.12 4.20
N GLU A 42 15.55 7.22 5.22
CA GLU A 42 15.72 8.44 6.03
C GLU A 42 16.55 9.51 5.31
N ILE A 43 17.35 9.12 4.31
CA ILE A 43 18.19 10.03 3.54
C ILE A 43 17.42 10.50 2.30
N ASN A 44 17.04 11.77 2.28
CA ASN A 44 16.53 12.40 1.07
C ASN A 44 17.69 12.80 0.14
N TYR A 45 18.08 11.91 -0.77
CA TYR A 45 19.10 12.20 -1.79
C TYR A 45 18.75 13.35 -2.73
N GLY A 46 17.47 13.74 -2.81
CA GLY A 46 17.03 14.92 -3.54
C GLY A 46 17.65 16.22 -3.02
N LEU A 47 18.07 16.27 -1.75
CA LEU A 47 18.75 17.44 -1.16
C LEU A 47 20.21 17.60 -1.62
N TYR A 48 20.72 16.70 -2.47
CA TYR A 48 22.08 16.80 -2.98
C TYR A 48 22.17 17.89 -4.08
N ARG A 49 22.62 19.09 -3.71
CA ARG A 49 22.63 20.29 -4.56
C ARG A 49 23.74 20.32 -5.62
N ASN A 50 23.75 19.34 -6.52
CA ASN A 50 24.67 19.27 -7.67
C ASN A 50 24.19 20.11 -8.87
N ALA A 51 24.92 20.02 -10.00
CA ALA A 51 24.59 20.75 -11.23
C ALA A 51 23.22 20.37 -11.86
N ASN A 52 22.65 19.21 -11.50
CA ASN A 52 21.38 18.71 -12.01
C ASN A 52 20.22 18.92 -11.02
N HIS A 53 20.47 19.54 -9.86
CA HIS A 53 19.46 19.83 -8.85
C HIS A 53 18.50 20.92 -9.33
N GLU A 54 17.22 20.84 -8.96
CA GLU A 54 16.17 21.79 -9.39
C GLU A 54 16.49 23.24 -9.00
N ASP A 55 16.99 23.45 -7.77
CA ASP A 55 17.47 24.75 -7.27
C ASP A 55 18.90 25.12 -7.69
N GLY A 56 19.48 24.37 -8.63
CA GLY A 56 20.85 24.52 -9.10
C GLY A 56 21.93 24.12 -8.09
N ALA A 57 23.17 24.09 -8.57
CA ALA A 57 24.32 23.72 -7.77
C ALA A 57 24.53 24.65 -6.56
N HIS A 58 24.98 24.10 -5.43
CA HIS A 58 25.33 24.89 -4.26
C HIS A 58 26.39 25.96 -4.62
N SER A 59 26.10 27.22 -4.31
CA SER A 59 26.94 28.38 -4.70
C SER A 59 28.36 28.31 -4.15
N SER A 60 28.53 27.73 -2.96
CA SER A 60 29.83 27.52 -2.31
C SER A 60 30.69 26.39 -2.91
N GLY A 61 30.21 25.70 -3.96
CA GLY A 61 30.95 24.65 -4.66
C GLY A 61 30.66 23.23 -4.17
N SER A 62 31.30 22.25 -4.81
CA SER A 62 30.99 20.82 -4.66
C SER A 62 31.19 20.24 -3.26
N ALA A 63 32.01 20.89 -2.43
CA ALA A 63 32.22 20.50 -1.03
C ALA A 63 31.00 20.73 -0.13
N TYR A 64 29.97 21.42 -0.63
CA TYR A 64 28.75 21.75 0.11
C TYR A 64 27.49 21.11 -0.50
N TYR A 65 27.64 20.24 -1.51
CA TYR A 65 26.49 19.62 -2.17
C TYR A 65 25.71 18.68 -1.25
N ASP A 66 26.38 18.09 -0.26
CA ASP A 66 25.83 17.16 0.73
C ASP A 66 25.55 17.83 2.09
N LEU A 67 25.78 19.13 2.25
CA LEU A 67 25.69 19.80 3.55
C LEU A 67 24.31 19.61 4.20
N GLU A 68 23.24 19.78 3.43
CA GLU A 68 21.87 19.63 3.92
C GLU A 68 21.60 18.20 4.36
N ILE A 69 22.06 17.20 3.60
CA ILE A 69 21.93 15.78 3.93
C ILE A 69 22.67 15.47 5.24
N LEU A 70 23.91 15.97 5.40
CA LEU A 70 24.70 15.75 6.61
C LEU A 70 24.11 16.43 7.85
N GLN A 71 23.30 17.48 7.66
CA GLN A 71 22.60 18.18 8.73
C GLN A 71 21.22 17.57 9.03
N THR A 72 20.69 16.69 8.18
CA THR A 72 19.42 16.03 8.47
C THR A 72 19.56 15.10 9.68
N PRO A 73 18.71 15.24 10.71
CA PRO A 73 18.76 14.35 11.86
C PRO A 73 18.26 12.95 11.45
N VAL A 74 19.08 11.94 11.74
CA VAL A 74 18.68 10.52 11.69
C VAL A 74 17.84 10.24 12.94
N LEU A 75 16.69 9.59 12.77
CA LEU A 75 15.77 9.34 13.88
C LEU A 75 16.22 8.13 14.71
N GLU A 76 15.80 8.07 15.97
CA GLU A 76 16.08 6.92 16.83
C GLU A 76 15.34 5.65 16.35
N ALA A 77 15.88 4.48 16.68
CA ALA A 77 15.24 3.22 16.32
C ALA A 77 13.91 3.04 17.07
N PHE A 78 12.81 2.92 16.32
CA PHE A 78 11.47 2.71 16.89
C PHE A 78 11.19 1.23 17.20
N THR A 79 10.42 0.99 18.27
CA THR A 79 9.98 -0.35 18.67
C THR A 79 8.80 -0.88 17.86
N ASN A 80 8.11 0.00 17.14
CA ASN A 80 6.95 -0.32 16.32
C ASN A 80 7.39 -0.83 14.93
N ASN A 81 7.13 -2.10 14.65
CA ASN A 81 7.35 -2.78 13.37
C ASN A 81 6.62 -2.09 12.19
N THR A 82 5.54 -1.37 12.46
CA THR A 82 4.71 -0.72 11.46
C THR A 82 5.34 0.56 10.91
N SER A 83 6.21 1.22 11.68
CA SER A 83 6.92 2.45 11.28
C SER A 83 8.20 2.20 10.47
N MET A 84 8.44 0.96 10.03
CA MET A 84 9.70 0.57 9.38
C MET A 84 9.80 0.96 7.89
N LEU A 85 11.05 0.97 7.42
CA LEU A 85 11.52 1.10 6.04
C LEU A 85 10.48 0.74 4.96
N LYS A 86 10.26 1.69 4.04
CA LYS A 86 9.46 1.55 2.81
C LYS A 86 10.23 0.77 1.73
N SER A 87 11.54 0.94 1.67
CA SER A 87 12.42 0.21 0.79
C SER A 87 13.46 -0.57 1.60
N ARG A 88 13.65 -1.83 1.24
CA ARG A 88 14.68 -2.68 1.85
C ARG A 88 15.85 -2.75 0.88
N LEU A 89 17.06 -2.71 1.41
CA LEU A 89 18.27 -2.96 0.66
C LEU A 89 18.23 -4.38 0.11
N ILE A 90 18.19 -4.48 -1.22
CA ILE A 90 18.24 -5.73 -1.95
C ILE A 90 19.59 -5.88 -2.66
N SER A 91 20.11 -7.10 -2.69
CA SER A 91 21.32 -7.41 -3.46
C SER A 91 20.92 -7.92 -4.83
N ILE A 92 21.19 -7.13 -5.86
CA ILE A 92 21.01 -7.52 -7.26
C ILE A 92 22.40 -7.80 -7.84
N SER A 93 22.62 -9.00 -8.37
CA SER A 93 23.91 -9.41 -8.94
C SER A 93 24.24 -8.72 -10.27
N ARG A 94 23.25 -8.07 -10.89
CA ARG A 94 23.35 -7.41 -12.18
C ARG A 94 23.91 -6.01 -12.04
N THR A 95 24.85 -5.68 -12.92
CA THR A 95 25.48 -4.35 -13.01
C THR A 95 24.87 -3.46 -14.08
N ASN A 96 23.89 -3.97 -14.84
CA ASN A 96 23.26 -3.27 -15.96
C ASN A 96 21.86 -2.70 -15.63
N LEU A 97 21.52 -2.63 -14.34
CA LEU A 97 20.23 -2.13 -13.88
C LEU A 97 20.34 -0.65 -13.49
N LEU A 98 19.55 0.19 -14.15
CA LEU A 98 19.48 1.63 -13.84
C LEU A 98 18.20 2.00 -13.07
N TYR A 99 17.09 1.31 -13.31
CA TYR A 99 15.79 1.60 -12.69
C TYR A 99 15.27 0.40 -11.91
N LEU A 100 14.69 0.66 -10.75
CA LEU A 100 13.94 -0.32 -9.98
C LEU A 100 12.43 -0.19 -10.25
N PRO A 101 11.70 -1.31 -10.33
CA PRO A 101 10.24 -1.28 -10.37
C PRO A 101 9.67 -0.69 -9.09
N LYS A 102 8.55 0.00 -9.23
CA LYS A 102 7.75 0.50 -8.11
C LYS A 102 6.32 -0.02 -8.20
N LEU A 103 5.64 -0.02 -7.07
CA LEU A 103 4.20 -0.27 -6.98
C LEU A 103 3.47 1.06 -6.98
N LYS A 104 2.45 1.20 -7.84
CA LYS A 104 1.66 2.43 -7.95
C LYS A 104 0.17 2.10 -7.92
N LEU A 105 -0.58 2.87 -7.15
CA LEU A 105 -2.04 2.76 -7.13
C LEU A 105 -2.60 3.25 -8.47
N ASN A 106 -3.51 2.48 -9.06
CA ASN A 106 -4.17 2.83 -10.30
C ASN A 106 -5.56 3.41 -10.03
N GLU A 107 -5.62 4.74 -9.94
CA GLU A 107 -6.87 5.47 -9.73
C GLU A 107 -7.60 5.86 -11.01
N VAL A 108 -6.98 5.65 -12.18
CA VAL A 108 -7.54 6.09 -13.47
C VAL A 108 -8.61 5.11 -13.97
N ARG A 109 -8.54 3.85 -13.54
CA ARG A 109 -9.55 2.84 -13.86
C ARG A 109 -10.87 3.18 -13.17
N LYS A 110 -11.99 2.88 -13.86
CA LYS A 110 -13.33 2.98 -13.26
C LYS A 110 -13.35 2.13 -11.98
N MET A 111 -13.89 2.70 -10.90
CA MET A 111 -14.06 2.03 -9.60
C MET A 111 -12.74 1.70 -8.87
N ALA A 112 -11.63 2.30 -9.29
CA ALA A 112 -10.33 2.13 -8.66
C ALA A 112 -9.78 3.42 -8.02
N ALA A 113 -10.42 4.56 -8.30
CA ALA A 113 -10.09 5.84 -7.71
C ALA A 113 -10.41 5.87 -6.21
N MET A 114 -9.56 6.54 -5.43
CA MET A 114 -9.89 6.92 -4.06
C MET A 114 -11.01 7.96 -4.06
N ASN A 115 -11.63 8.16 -2.89
CA ASN A 115 -12.62 9.20 -2.74
C ASN A 115 -11.93 10.58 -2.91
N ALA A 116 -12.54 11.47 -3.69
CA ALA A 116 -11.99 12.78 -4.03
C ALA A 116 -12.69 13.94 -3.30
N ASP A 117 -13.79 13.69 -2.59
CA ASP A 117 -14.59 14.73 -1.94
C ASP A 117 -14.11 14.99 -0.52
N GLY A 118 -13.69 16.24 -0.26
CA GLY A 118 -13.25 16.70 1.06
C GLY A 118 -14.34 16.66 2.13
N ASN A 119 -15.61 16.68 1.73
CA ASN A 119 -16.77 16.58 2.63
C ASN A 119 -17.21 15.12 2.88
N GLN A 120 -16.44 14.15 2.36
CA GLN A 120 -16.59 12.72 2.60
C GLN A 120 -15.29 12.17 3.19
N ALA A 121 -14.39 11.67 2.35
CA ALA A 121 -13.14 11.02 2.78
C ALA A 121 -12.04 11.19 1.73
N ALA A 122 -11.76 12.44 1.33
CA ALA A 122 -10.71 12.74 0.35
C ALA A 122 -9.39 12.02 0.65
N GLY A 123 -8.90 11.26 -0.32
CA GLY A 123 -7.65 10.51 -0.23
C GLY A 123 -7.74 9.19 0.52
N PHE A 124 -8.93 8.65 0.79
CA PHE A 124 -9.13 7.33 1.40
C PHE A 124 -9.96 6.41 0.48
N PHE A 125 -9.70 5.11 0.60
CA PHE A 125 -10.69 4.09 0.22
C PHE A 125 -11.66 3.88 1.38
N VAL A 126 -12.95 4.03 1.12
CA VAL A 126 -13.97 3.96 2.16
C VAL A 126 -14.61 2.58 2.14
N VAL A 127 -14.56 1.85 3.26
CA VAL A 127 -15.23 0.56 3.41
C VAL A 127 -16.54 0.77 4.16
N ALA A 128 -17.67 0.63 3.47
CA ALA A 128 -18.99 0.62 4.09
C ALA A 128 -19.18 -0.70 4.84
N VAL A 129 -19.40 -0.63 6.14
CA VAL A 129 -19.25 -1.79 7.01
C VAL A 129 -20.45 -2.73 7.02
N ASP A 130 -21.68 -2.21 6.94
CA ASP A 130 -22.92 -2.99 6.99
C ASP A 130 -23.87 -2.63 5.84
N GLU A 131 -24.88 -3.47 5.63
CA GLU A 131 -25.85 -3.30 4.55
C GLU A 131 -26.61 -1.96 4.65
N ASP A 132 -26.94 -1.52 5.87
CA ASP A 132 -27.62 -0.24 6.12
C ASP A 132 -26.76 0.97 5.70
N THR A 133 -25.45 0.91 5.94
CA THR A 133 -24.50 1.94 5.52
C THR A 133 -24.30 1.91 4.01
N GLU A 134 -24.20 0.72 3.43
CA GLU A 134 -24.10 0.53 1.97
C GLU A 134 -25.33 1.10 1.24
N GLU A 135 -26.53 0.80 1.72
CA GLU A 135 -27.77 1.36 1.19
C GLU A 135 -27.84 2.88 1.38
N ALA A 136 -27.43 3.39 2.55
CA ALA A 136 -27.42 4.82 2.80
C ALA A 136 -26.48 5.59 1.87
N ILE A 137 -25.38 4.97 1.43
CA ILE A 137 -24.43 5.57 0.49
C ILE A 137 -24.91 5.44 -0.95
N THR A 138 -25.59 4.34 -1.32
CA THR A 138 -25.95 4.02 -2.72
C THR A 138 -27.34 4.49 -3.16
N THR A 139 -28.25 4.76 -2.23
CA THR A 139 -29.56 5.35 -2.53
C THR A 139 -29.41 6.77 -3.06
N ASN A 140 -30.27 7.27 -3.97
CA ASN A 140 -30.35 8.69 -4.38
C ASN A 140 -29.03 9.45 -4.64
N VAL A 141 -27.96 8.76 -5.04
CA VAL A 141 -26.65 9.36 -5.28
C VAL A 141 -26.26 9.24 -6.75
N ASN A 142 -25.41 10.15 -7.19
CA ASN A 142 -24.79 10.04 -8.51
C ASN A 142 -23.65 9.02 -8.47
N ALA A 143 -23.27 8.51 -9.64
CA ALA A 143 -22.13 7.60 -9.82
C ALA A 143 -20.79 8.13 -9.23
N GLU A 144 -20.71 9.44 -9.06
CA GLU A 144 -19.56 10.18 -8.55
C GLU A 144 -19.46 10.14 -7.02
N ASP A 145 -20.58 10.02 -6.29
CA ASP A 145 -20.62 10.10 -4.81
C ASP A 145 -20.16 8.81 -4.12
N TYR A 146 -20.18 7.67 -4.82
CA TYR A 146 -19.69 6.38 -4.30
C TYR A 146 -18.34 5.96 -4.89
N LYS A 147 -17.63 6.90 -5.53
CA LYS A 147 -16.23 6.68 -5.94
C LYS A 147 -15.35 6.44 -4.72
N GLY A 148 -14.53 5.40 -4.80
CA GLY A 148 -13.66 4.99 -3.70
C GLY A 148 -14.38 4.27 -2.57
N VAL A 149 -15.69 4.01 -2.68
CA VAL A 149 -16.45 3.23 -1.71
C VAL A 149 -16.42 1.74 -2.06
N ILE A 150 -15.90 0.94 -1.15
CA ILE A 150 -15.83 -0.51 -1.14
C ILE A 150 -16.96 -1.02 -0.24
N PHE A 151 -17.79 -1.92 -0.73
CA PHE A 151 -18.88 -2.49 0.05
C PHE A 151 -18.37 -3.66 0.89
N GLY A 152 -18.37 -3.57 2.21
CA GLY A 152 -17.80 -4.57 3.10
C GLY A 152 -18.62 -5.86 3.21
N THR A 153 -19.94 -5.78 3.00
CA THR A 153 -20.91 -6.88 3.16
C THR A 153 -21.49 -7.36 1.84
N ILE A 154 -22.12 -6.48 1.06
CA ILE A 154 -22.78 -6.86 -0.18
C ILE A 154 -21.75 -7.01 -1.29
N ARG A 155 -21.99 -8.01 -2.15
CA ARG A 155 -21.12 -8.37 -3.27
C ARG A 155 -21.57 -7.66 -4.54
N ASP A 156 -21.53 -6.33 -4.54
CA ASP A 156 -21.91 -5.54 -5.71
C ASP A 156 -20.78 -5.52 -6.76
N PRO A 157 -21.06 -5.79 -8.05
CA PRO A 157 -20.06 -5.61 -9.10
C PRO A 157 -19.60 -4.16 -9.25
N ASN A 158 -20.37 -3.19 -8.74
CA ASN A 158 -20.05 -1.78 -8.67
C ASN A 158 -19.39 -1.39 -7.34
N SER A 159 -18.86 -2.33 -6.56
CA SER A 159 -17.95 -1.98 -5.46
C SER A 159 -16.65 -1.42 -6.03
N SER A 160 -16.15 -0.33 -5.42
CA SER A 160 -14.77 0.10 -5.68
C SER A 160 -13.78 -0.96 -5.20
N ARG A 161 -12.58 -0.94 -5.77
CA ARG A 161 -11.56 -1.97 -5.57
C ARG A 161 -10.19 -1.34 -5.64
N ILE A 162 -9.25 -1.94 -4.94
CA ILE A 162 -7.87 -1.48 -4.92
C ILE A 162 -7.15 -2.14 -6.09
N TYR A 163 -6.63 -1.32 -7.00
CA TYR A 163 -5.80 -1.75 -8.12
C TYR A 163 -4.39 -1.19 -7.95
N ILE A 164 -3.40 -2.06 -7.97
CA ILE A 164 -2.00 -1.70 -7.85
C ILE A 164 -1.29 -2.28 -9.06
N ASP A 165 -0.60 -1.43 -9.81
CA ASP A 165 0.23 -1.84 -10.93
C ASP A 165 1.70 -1.82 -10.52
N GLN A 166 2.46 -2.75 -11.08
CA GLN A 166 3.89 -2.87 -10.90
C GLN A 166 4.63 -2.60 -12.22
N GLY A 167 5.74 -1.88 -12.14
CA GLY A 167 6.57 -1.59 -13.31
C GLY A 167 7.53 -0.41 -13.12
N LEU A 168 8.20 -0.04 -14.21
CA LEU A 168 9.14 1.07 -14.25
C LEU A 168 8.40 2.35 -14.61
N ASP A 169 8.32 3.30 -13.69
CA ASP A 169 7.68 4.60 -13.97
C ASP A 169 8.74 5.60 -14.43
N THR A 170 9.18 5.40 -15.67
CA THR A 170 10.10 6.28 -16.38
C THR A 170 9.57 6.55 -17.78
N THR A 171 9.86 7.73 -18.32
CA THR A 171 9.55 8.08 -19.71
C THR A 171 10.70 7.71 -20.67
N GLU A 172 11.86 7.32 -20.13
CA GLU A 172 13.06 6.99 -20.92
C GLU A 172 12.96 5.62 -21.59
N ILE A 173 12.14 4.72 -21.06
CA ILE A 173 11.93 3.38 -21.59
C ILE A 173 10.48 3.24 -22.03
N SER A 174 10.27 2.77 -23.26
CA SER A 174 8.94 2.57 -23.82
C SER A 174 8.13 1.52 -23.02
N PRO A 175 6.83 1.74 -22.78
CA PRO A 175 5.94 0.76 -22.14
C PRO A 175 5.71 -0.51 -22.98
N ALA A 176 6.08 -0.49 -24.27
CA ALA A 176 6.01 -1.67 -25.13
C ALA A 176 7.16 -2.66 -24.88
N ALA A 177 8.23 -2.25 -24.20
CA ALA A 177 9.32 -3.12 -23.83
C ALA A 177 8.89 -4.08 -22.70
N ILE A 178 9.45 -5.29 -22.72
CA ILE A 178 9.14 -6.32 -21.73
C ILE A 178 9.96 -6.05 -20.48
N LEU A 179 9.29 -6.02 -19.32
CA LEU A 179 9.98 -5.97 -18.04
C LEU A 179 10.74 -7.29 -17.83
N ASP A 180 11.99 -7.18 -17.42
CA ASP A 180 12.84 -8.34 -17.18
C ASP A 180 12.26 -9.23 -16.06
N GLY A 181 12.37 -10.55 -16.19
CA GLY A 181 11.73 -11.51 -15.30
C GLY A 181 12.20 -11.40 -13.85
N ASP A 182 13.45 -11.00 -13.63
CA ASP A 182 14.02 -10.79 -12.29
C ASP A 182 13.43 -9.55 -11.58
N LEU A 183 12.85 -8.63 -12.35
CA LEU A 183 12.24 -7.40 -11.86
C LEU A 183 10.72 -7.52 -11.75
N VAL A 184 10.11 -8.61 -12.23
CA VAL A 184 8.67 -8.82 -12.14
C VAL A 184 8.32 -9.30 -10.73
N GLU A 185 7.31 -8.67 -10.13
CA GLU A 185 6.74 -9.14 -8.88
C GLU A 185 5.87 -10.36 -9.16
N THR A 186 6.26 -11.51 -8.62
CA THR A 186 5.49 -12.75 -8.75
C THR A 186 4.73 -13.07 -7.47
N GLN A 187 5.04 -12.38 -6.38
CA GLN A 187 4.43 -12.60 -5.08
C GLN A 187 4.26 -11.28 -4.32
N TYR A 188 3.16 -11.18 -3.59
CA TYR A 188 2.81 -10.02 -2.79
C TYR A 188 2.43 -10.43 -1.39
N VAL A 189 2.76 -9.58 -0.42
CA VAL A 189 2.23 -9.66 0.94
C VAL A 189 1.31 -8.47 1.17
N VAL A 190 0.08 -8.74 1.57
CA VAL A 190 -0.90 -7.72 1.98
C VAL A 190 -1.12 -7.84 3.48
N GLU A 191 -1.03 -6.72 4.19
CA GLU A 191 -1.15 -6.65 5.65
C GLU A 191 -2.31 -5.70 6.02
N ILE A 192 -3.20 -6.16 6.90
CA ILE A 192 -4.38 -5.41 7.38
C ILE A 192 -4.70 -5.80 8.82
N ASP A 193 -5.28 -4.90 9.61
CA ASP A 193 -5.82 -5.22 10.93
C ASP A 193 -6.99 -6.22 10.81
N ASN A 194 -6.77 -7.42 11.34
CA ASN A 194 -7.70 -8.55 11.27
C ASN A 194 -9.02 -8.29 12.02
N ARG A 195 -9.04 -7.33 12.96
CA ARG A 195 -10.26 -6.93 13.68
C ARG A 195 -11.17 -6.08 12.81
N LEU A 196 -10.59 -5.32 11.88
CA LEU A 196 -11.33 -4.36 11.06
C LEU A 196 -11.83 -5.00 9.76
N GLY A 197 -11.00 -5.81 9.10
CA GLY A 197 -11.39 -6.40 7.83
C GLY A 197 -10.55 -7.59 7.38
N ARG A 198 -11.02 -8.21 6.31
CA ARG A 198 -10.36 -9.33 5.63
C ARG A 198 -10.26 -9.05 4.14
N ILE A 199 -9.21 -9.57 3.51
CA ILE A 199 -9.04 -9.41 2.07
C ILE A 199 -9.99 -10.35 1.33
N ARG A 200 -10.62 -9.83 0.28
CA ARG A 200 -11.49 -10.61 -0.62
C ARG A 200 -11.12 -10.35 -2.08
N SER A 201 -11.38 -11.32 -2.94
CA SER A 201 -11.14 -11.14 -4.37
C SER A 201 -12.15 -10.15 -4.96
N SER A 202 -11.66 -9.44 -5.99
CA SER A 202 -12.43 -8.46 -6.75
C SER A 202 -13.48 -9.15 -7.62
N ARG A 203 -14.76 -8.77 -7.52
CA ARG A 203 -15.84 -9.41 -8.29
C ARG A 203 -15.91 -8.87 -9.72
N VAL A 204 -15.05 -9.29 -10.63
CA VAL A 204 -15.08 -8.79 -12.02
C VAL A 204 -16.21 -9.44 -12.82
N ALA A 205 -17.10 -8.62 -13.40
CA ALA A 205 -18.13 -9.10 -14.29
C ALA A 205 -17.49 -9.82 -15.51
N GLY A 206 -17.78 -11.10 -15.69
CA GLY A 206 -17.27 -11.91 -16.79
C GLY A 206 -16.04 -12.78 -16.51
N LEU A 207 -15.47 -12.75 -15.29
CA LEU A 207 -14.42 -13.68 -14.86
C LEU A 207 -15.00 -14.77 -13.94
N VAL A 208 -14.54 -16.01 -14.13
CA VAL A 208 -14.93 -17.19 -13.33
C VAL A 208 -13.84 -17.46 -12.29
N PRO A 209 -14.16 -17.65 -11.00
CA PRO A 209 -15.51 -17.67 -10.44
C PRO A 209 -16.10 -16.26 -10.32
N ALA A 210 -17.38 -16.11 -10.70
CA ALA A 210 -18.14 -14.87 -10.58
C ALA A 210 -18.47 -14.49 -9.11
N ALA A 211 -17.91 -15.22 -8.15
CA ALA A 211 -18.09 -15.05 -6.72
C ALA A 211 -16.77 -14.59 -6.09
N ALA A 212 -16.83 -13.45 -5.40
CA ALA A 212 -15.73 -12.99 -4.57
C ALA A 212 -15.38 -14.05 -3.51
N THR A 213 -14.14 -14.52 -3.51
CA THR A 213 -13.59 -15.47 -2.53
C THR A 213 -12.89 -14.69 -1.43
N LEU A 214 -13.20 -15.00 -0.17
CA LEU A 214 -12.42 -14.47 0.95
C LEU A 214 -11.05 -15.14 0.96
N ALA A 215 -9.99 -14.33 1.11
CA ALA A 215 -8.66 -14.84 1.32
C ALA A 215 -8.51 -15.36 2.75
N VAL A 216 -7.67 -16.38 2.93
CA VAL A 216 -7.32 -16.91 4.25
C VAL A 216 -6.00 -16.29 4.69
N PRO A 217 -5.93 -15.65 5.88
CA PRO A 217 -4.67 -15.08 6.36
C PRO A 217 -3.66 -16.20 6.61
N SER A 218 -2.40 -15.99 6.21
CA SER A 218 -1.35 -16.97 6.40
C SER A 218 -0.71 -16.85 7.78
N PHE A 219 -0.63 -15.63 8.30
CA PHE A 219 -0.11 -15.34 9.64
C PHE A 219 -0.89 -14.17 10.24
N ILE A 220 -1.08 -14.18 11.55
CA ILE A 220 -1.63 -13.08 12.32
C ILE A 220 -0.61 -12.79 13.40
N ASP A 221 -0.10 -11.57 13.43
CA ASP A 221 0.91 -11.15 14.41
C ASP A 221 0.29 -10.81 15.77
N ASP A 222 1.14 -10.52 16.76
CA ASP A 222 0.76 -10.20 18.14
C ASP A 222 -0.08 -8.92 18.29
N ASP A 223 0.09 -7.98 17.37
CA ASP A 223 -0.71 -6.75 17.21
C ASP A 223 -2.04 -6.95 16.43
N ASN A 224 -2.36 -8.19 16.08
CA ASN A 224 -3.52 -8.61 15.29
C ASN A 224 -3.53 -8.08 13.84
N ILE A 225 -2.35 -7.77 13.29
CA ILE A 225 -2.17 -7.55 11.86
C ILE A 225 -2.13 -8.91 11.15
N ALA A 226 -3.05 -9.13 10.21
CA ALA A 226 -3.09 -10.31 9.37
C ALA A 226 -2.27 -10.09 8.09
N SER A 227 -1.34 -11.01 7.82
CA SER A 227 -0.56 -11.07 6.58
C SER A 227 -1.14 -12.11 5.62
N TYR A 228 -1.39 -11.70 4.39
CA TYR A 228 -1.88 -12.52 3.29
C TYR A 228 -0.79 -12.64 2.23
N TYR A 229 -0.41 -13.86 1.88
CA TYR A 229 0.54 -14.13 0.80
C TYR A 229 -0.20 -14.49 -0.47
N PHE A 230 0.04 -13.74 -1.53
CA PHE A 230 -0.50 -14.03 -2.86
C PHE A 230 0.66 -14.36 -3.80
N SER A 231 0.50 -15.42 -4.59
CA SER A 231 1.48 -15.79 -5.62
C SER A 231 0.82 -15.90 -6.99
N GLU A 232 1.53 -15.45 -8.01
CA GLU A 232 1.11 -15.59 -9.41
C GLU A 232 0.82 -17.05 -9.77
N ALA A 233 1.54 -18.01 -9.20
CA ALA A 233 1.39 -19.43 -9.53
C ALA A 233 0.06 -20.03 -9.04
N THR A 234 -0.50 -19.49 -7.95
CA THR A 234 -1.69 -20.05 -7.27
C THR A 234 -2.92 -19.15 -7.40
N ASP A 235 -2.72 -17.84 -7.36
CA ASP A 235 -3.78 -16.84 -7.19
C ASP A 235 -4.04 -16.01 -8.44
N SER A 236 -3.46 -16.42 -9.58
CA SER A 236 -3.75 -15.87 -10.90
C SER A 236 -4.95 -16.56 -11.54
N PRO A 237 -5.95 -15.81 -12.08
CA PRO A 237 -6.03 -14.35 -12.23
C PRO A 237 -6.84 -13.64 -11.12
N THR A 238 -7.13 -14.33 -10.00
CA THR A 238 -8.08 -13.85 -8.98
C THR A 238 -7.59 -12.63 -8.19
N PHE A 239 -6.30 -12.59 -7.85
CA PHE A 239 -5.69 -11.49 -7.10
C PHE A 239 -4.54 -10.88 -7.89
N ILE A 240 -3.69 -11.71 -8.50
CA ILE A 240 -2.55 -11.27 -9.28
C ILE A 240 -2.83 -11.53 -10.76
N ARG A 241 -2.51 -10.56 -11.61
CA ARG A 241 -2.63 -10.72 -13.06
C ARG A 241 -1.41 -10.12 -13.75
N ARG A 242 -0.95 -10.74 -14.83
CA ARG A 242 0.04 -10.11 -15.72
C ARG A 242 -0.57 -8.92 -16.44
N ASN A 243 0.08 -7.77 -16.32
CA ASN A 243 -0.29 -6.61 -17.08
C ASN A 243 0.38 -6.69 -18.46
N LEU A 244 -0.41 -7.05 -19.47
CA LEU A 244 0.04 -7.17 -20.85
C LEU A 244 -0.21 -5.89 -21.67
N ALA A 245 -0.76 -4.84 -21.04
CA ALA A 245 -1.04 -3.59 -21.71
C ALA A 245 0.26 -2.88 -22.07
N ARG A 246 0.38 -2.50 -23.35
CA ARG A 246 1.56 -1.79 -23.91
C ARG A 246 1.26 -0.34 -24.27
N ASP A 247 0.06 0.11 -23.95
CA ASP A 247 -0.43 1.43 -24.32
C ASP A 247 0.25 2.52 -23.48
N PRO A 248 0.54 3.70 -24.07
CA PRO A 248 1.03 4.86 -23.34
C PRO A 248 0.06 5.28 -22.21
N VAL A 249 0.60 5.90 -21.16
CA VAL A 249 -0.24 6.45 -20.07
C VAL A 249 -1.19 7.51 -20.63
N GLY A 250 -2.48 7.41 -20.26
CA GLY A 250 -3.53 8.33 -20.71
C GLY A 250 -4.18 7.94 -22.04
N GLU A 251 -3.61 7.00 -22.79
CA GLU A 251 -4.23 6.41 -23.97
C GLU A 251 -4.74 5.00 -23.62
N ALA A 252 -6.04 4.77 -23.81
CA ALA A 252 -6.66 3.47 -23.54
C ALA A 252 -7.29 2.85 -24.81
N PRO A 253 -6.53 2.62 -25.90
CA PRO A 253 -7.06 1.92 -27.07
C PRO A 253 -7.47 0.47 -26.77
N SER A 254 -6.85 -0.17 -25.76
CA SER A 254 -7.27 -1.47 -25.22
C SER A 254 -8.37 -1.39 -24.16
N GLY A 255 -8.83 -0.18 -23.80
CA GLY A 255 -9.81 0.04 -22.73
C GLY A 255 -9.27 -0.13 -21.31
N LEU A 256 -7.97 -0.39 -21.15
CA LEU A 256 -7.30 -0.46 -19.86
C LEU A 256 -6.56 0.85 -19.61
N PHE A 257 -6.93 1.56 -18.55
CA PHE A 257 -6.21 2.76 -18.11
C PHE A 257 -5.03 2.35 -17.24
N GLU A 258 -3.88 2.98 -17.48
CA GLU A 258 -2.59 2.56 -16.95
C GLU A 258 -1.88 3.77 -16.33
N VAL A 259 -1.19 3.55 -15.21
CA VAL A 259 -0.53 4.62 -14.43
C VAL A 259 0.99 4.60 -14.49
N ILE A 260 1.56 3.53 -15.05
CA ILE A 260 3.01 3.33 -15.18
C ILE A 260 3.45 3.67 -16.61
N SER A 261 4.41 4.59 -16.69
CA SER A 261 4.88 5.19 -17.93
C SER A 261 5.80 4.29 -18.77
N GLY A 262 6.53 3.38 -18.13
CA GLY A 262 7.46 2.45 -18.78
C GLY A 262 6.99 0.99 -18.73
N PRO A 263 7.94 0.02 -18.87
CA PRO A 263 7.64 -1.41 -18.88
C PRO A 263 6.89 -1.87 -17.63
N ARG A 264 5.92 -2.76 -17.84
CA ARG A 264 4.98 -3.24 -16.82
C ARG A 264 5.22 -4.71 -16.50
N GLY A 265 4.93 -5.08 -15.25
CA GLY A 265 4.98 -6.44 -14.76
C GLY A 265 3.58 -6.97 -14.46
N THR A 266 3.30 -7.15 -13.18
CA THR A 266 2.02 -7.67 -12.68
C THR A 266 1.16 -6.57 -12.07
N SER A 267 -0.13 -6.86 -11.93
CA SER A 267 -1.11 -6.03 -11.26
C SER A 267 -1.76 -6.83 -10.15
N LEU A 268 -1.85 -6.25 -8.95
CA LEU A 268 -2.56 -6.81 -7.81
C LEU A 268 -3.93 -6.13 -7.69
N THR A 269 -4.98 -6.91 -7.49
CA THR A 269 -6.34 -6.40 -7.31
C THR A 269 -7.05 -7.13 -6.19
N PHE A 270 -7.65 -6.38 -5.28
CA PHE A 270 -8.45 -6.94 -4.20
C PHE A 270 -9.49 -5.94 -3.70
N GLU A 271 -10.43 -6.46 -2.92
CA GLU A 271 -11.41 -5.70 -2.17
C GLU A 271 -11.28 -6.07 -0.68
N ILE A 272 -12.01 -5.34 0.17
CA ILE A 272 -11.99 -5.54 1.62
C ILE A 272 -13.39 -5.96 2.06
N ALA A 273 -13.48 -7.05 2.81
CA ALA A 273 -14.67 -7.42 3.56
C ALA A 273 -14.55 -6.87 4.98
N SER A 274 -15.61 -6.25 5.49
CA SER A 274 -15.67 -5.82 6.89
C SER A 274 -15.75 -7.01 7.84
N SER A 275 -15.25 -6.86 9.06
CA SER A 275 -15.42 -7.88 10.10
C SER A 275 -16.86 -7.90 10.64
N LEU A 276 -17.28 -9.06 11.17
CA LEU A 276 -18.61 -9.20 11.78
C LEU A 276 -18.77 -8.29 13.01
N ASP A 277 -17.68 -8.04 13.75
CA ASP A 277 -17.70 -7.18 14.93
C ASP A 277 -18.04 -5.73 14.56
N LEU A 278 -17.47 -5.23 13.45
CA LEU A 278 -17.82 -3.89 12.93
C LEU A 278 -19.24 -3.87 12.36
N GLN A 279 -19.68 -4.96 11.72
CA GLN A 279 -21.05 -5.07 11.20
C GLN A 279 -22.11 -4.99 12.30
N GLN A 280 -21.87 -5.65 13.44
CA GLN A 280 -22.88 -5.77 14.50
C GLN A 280 -22.76 -4.69 15.59
N SER A 281 -21.59 -4.09 15.79
CA SER A 281 -21.34 -3.19 16.92
C SER A 281 -20.66 -1.89 16.52
N THR A 282 -21.07 -0.79 17.17
CA THR A 282 -20.39 0.51 17.12
C THR A 282 -19.28 0.66 18.18
N PHE A 283 -19.04 -0.37 19.01
CA PHE A 283 -18.09 -0.29 20.12
C PHE A 283 -16.66 0.05 19.69
N LEU A 284 -16.17 -0.57 18.61
CA LEU A 284 -14.82 -0.30 18.08
C LEU A 284 -14.70 1.12 17.54
N PHE A 285 -15.77 1.66 16.94
CA PHE A 285 -15.81 3.03 16.45
C PHE A 285 -15.71 4.04 17.58
N GLY A 286 -16.42 3.82 18.68
CA GLY A 286 -16.34 4.70 19.86
C GLY A 286 -14.99 4.65 20.59
N ARG A 287 -14.21 3.57 20.42
CA ARG A 287 -12.92 3.39 21.11
C ARG A 287 -11.70 3.75 20.27
N LEU A 288 -11.72 3.44 18.98
CA LEU A 288 -10.57 3.59 18.07
C LEU A 288 -10.79 4.65 17.00
N GLY A 289 -12.02 5.11 16.82
CA GLY A 289 -12.42 5.99 15.73
C GLY A 289 -13.05 7.29 16.20
N GLU A 290 -13.80 7.89 15.30
CA GLU A 290 -14.56 9.11 15.53
C GLU A 290 -16.04 8.85 15.22
N THR A 291 -16.95 9.45 15.97
CA THR A 291 -18.40 9.28 15.81
C THR A 291 -19.07 10.61 15.41
N GLY A 292 -20.24 10.56 14.78
CA GLY A 292 -21.04 11.76 14.49
C GLY A 292 -20.48 12.64 13.37
N LYS A 293 -19.77 12.04 12.40
CA LYS A 293 -19.28 12.73 11.21
C LYS A 293 -20.38 12.74 10.14
N THR A 294 -20.43 13.80 9.34
CA THR A 294 -21.44 13.92 8.30
C THR A 294 -20.85 13.54 6.96
N TRP A 295 -21.41 12.50 6.33
CA TRP A 295 -21.15 12.15 4.94
C TRP A 295 -22.02 13.03 4.05
N THR A 296 -21.39 14.00 3.39
CA THR A 296 -22.08 14.91 2.48
C THR A 296 -22.37 14.19 1.17
N ARG A 297 -23.60 14.30 0.69
CA ARG A 297 -24.09 13.67 -0.54
C ARG A 297 -24.53 14.75 -1.50
N SER A 298 -24.40 14.50 -2.81
CA SER A 298 -24.92 15.40 -3.83
C SER A 298 -26.42 15.68 -3.69
N VAL A 299 -27.18 14.73 -3.15
CA VAL A 299 -28.62 14.87 -2.86
C VAL A 299 -28.87 14.64 -1.36
N PRO A 300 -29.56 15.57 -0.66
CA PRO A 300 -29.97 15.37 0.73
C PRO A 300 -30.91 14.15 0.89
N PRO A 301 -30.95 13.50 2.08
CA PRO A 301 -30.28 13.89 3.31
C PRO A 301 -28.83 13.39 3.40
N HIS A 302 -27.98 14.20 4.04
CA HIS A 302 -26.64 13.79 4.46
C HIS A 302 -26.73 12.73 5.56
N VAL A 303 -25.74 11.83 5.60
CA VAL A 303 -25.76 10.67 6.49
C VAL A 303 -24.74 10.88 7.61
N THR A 304 -25.16 10.78 8.86
CA THR A 304 -24.23 10.75 9.99
C THR A 304 -23.63 9.36 10.12
N HIS A 305 -22.32 9.29 10.34
CA HIS A 305 -21.58 8.06 10.43
C HIS A 305 -20.45 8.16 11.45
N SER A 306 -20.05 6.98 11.92
CA SER A 306 -18.83 6.75 12.66
C SER A 306 -17.77 6.19 11.72
N GLN A 307 -16.50 6.56 11.93
CA GLN A 307 -15.38 6.21 11.07
C GLN A 307 -14.15 5.70 11.85
N ILE A 308 -13.41 4.75 11.28
CA ILE A 308 -12.09 4.30 11.75
C ILE A 308 -11.11 4.39 10.58
N ASP A 309 -10.00 5.08 10.79
CA ASP A 309 -8.94 5.22 9.79
C ASP A 309 -7.83 4.20 10.05
N THR A 310 -7.41 3.52 9.00
CA THR A 310 -6.31 2.55 9.04
C THR A 310 -5.59 2.52 7.69
N ASN A 311 -4.46 1.83 7.64
CA ASN A 311 -3.70 1.66 6.41
C ASN A 311 -3.60 0.17 6.07
N ILE A 312 -3.77 -0.16 4.80
CA ILE A 312 -3.42 -1.46 4.25
C ILE A 312 -2.05 -1.35 3.63
N ARG A 313 -1.20 -2.32 3.93
CA ARG A 313 0.16 -2.34 3.45
C ARG A 313 0.34 -3.44 2.43
N VAL A 314 0.91 -3.10 1.29
CA VAL A 314 1.21 -4.04 0.21
C VAL A 314 2.71 -4.02 -0.05
N THR A 315 3.34 -5.19 0.03
CA THR A 315 4.78 -5.35 -0.21
C THR A 315 5.00 -6.33 -1.35
N GLY A 316 5.78 -5.94 -2.36
CA GLY A 316 6.30 -6.86 -3.37
C GLY A 316 7.45 -7.68 -2.80
N LEU A 317 7.44 -9.01 -2.98
CA LEU A 317 8.47 -9.88 -2.39
C LEU A 317 9.76 -9.93 -3.20
N THR A 318 9.71 -9.63 -4.50
CA THR A 318 10.90 -9.62 -5.36
C THR A 318 11.74 -8.36 -5.14
N THR A 319 11.12 -7.19 -5.22
CA THR A 319 11.79 -5.89 -5.08
C THR A 319 11.81 -5.37 -3.65
N GLY A 320 10.94 -5.88 -2.79
CA GLY A 320 10.81 -5.40 -1.41
C GLY A 320 10.15 -4.03 -1.29
N PHE A 321 9.64 -3.44 -2.39
CA PHE A 321 8.96 -2.15 -2.38
C PHE A 321 7.62 -2.26 -1.65
N ARG A 322 7.36 -1.29 -0.77
CA ARG A 322 6.15 -1.21 0.04
C ARG A 322 5.30 -0.01 -0.34
N LEU A 323 3.99 -0.25 -0.46
CA LEU A 323 2.96 0.74 -0.68
C LEU A 323 1.96 0.70 0.47
N ASP A 324 1.78 1.84 1.14
CA ASP A 324 0.75 2.01 2.17
C ASP A 324 -0.47 2.69 1.54
N ILE A 325 -1.65 2.09 1.73
CA ILE A 325 -2.91 2.52 1.14
C ILE A 325 -3.86 2.94 2.27
N PRO A 326 -4.29 4.21 2.31
CA PRO A 326 -5.21 4.69 3.33
C PRO A 326 -6.62 4.15 3.13
N VAL A 327 -7.19 3.62 4.21
CA VAL A 327 -8.53 3.02 4.24
C VAL A 327 -9.32 3.56 5.42
N ARG A 328 -10.59 3.87 5.18
CA ARG A 328 -11.53 4.34 6.19
C ARG A 328 -12.72 3.40 6.27
N PHE A 329 -12.92 2.74 7.40
CA PHE A 329 -14.14 1.99 7.67
C PHE A 329 -15.22 2.94 8.15
N ILE A 330 -16.43 2.86 7.60
CA ILE A 330 -17.56 3.69 8.01
C ILE A 330 -18.78 2.85 8.36
N LYS A 331 -19.51 3.30 9.39
CA LYS A 331 -20.79 2.75 9.81
C LYS A 331 -21.75 3.88 10.07
N LYS A 332 -22.95 3.80 9.50
CA LYS A 332 -24.04 4.75 9.71
C LYS A 332 -24.43 4.79 11.19
N ASP A 333 -24.60 6.00 11.71
CA ASP A 333 -25.14 6.21 13.04
C ASP A 333 -26.67 6.04 13.02
N ALA A 334 -27.22 5.53 14.12
CA ALA A 334 -28.66 5.29 14.27
C ALA A 334 -29.49 6.58 14.27
#